data_AF-A0A0N1FNY8-F1
#
_entry.id   AF-A0A0N1FNY8-F1
#
_cell.length_a   1.000
_cell.length_b   1.000
_cell.length_c   1.000
_cell.angle_alpha   90.00
_cell.angle_beta   90.00
_cell.angle_gamma   90.00
#
_symmetry.space_group_name_H-M   'P 1'
#
loop_
_entity.id
_entity.type
_entity.pdbx_description
1 polymer ?
#
loop_
_entity_poly.entity_id
_entity_poly.type
_entity_poly.pdbx_seq_one_letter_code
_entity_poly.pdbx_strand_id
1 'polypeptide(L)'
;NDVYDTYSHLKLSKGTHTLKGTAALEFVRSRHGFGDGSDLGRTVSQHLFLSAMIRKFKSAGTLANPTKLLALANAATKALTVDTGLDSIPKLVGLAKNINEVPAKRMTFTTMQTSPDPDNDARVVPAAAAKTLFATIANDQSLTSGKKKTTTSKSKASATPSPTVSVSPADIAVDVENGTATSGRASVIADALINAGFSSGTTTGNAPEQAAKTSLTYGSGEKAEAQAVAAQLGLPASSLSAGSESGLVLIIGADWTSGTTYSGSSSGSSSSAAPADTGAAVADAHASTANESKSCAQVSTYKTVSLNGVPMTPTQAYEAATSKKDSAP
;
A
#
# COMPACT_ATOMS: atom_id res chain seq x y z
N ASN A 1 -5.65 -13.93 -26.08
CA ASN A 1 -6.12 -15.19 -26.69
C ASN A 1 -7.60 -15.33 -26.39
N ASP A 2 -8.27 -16.27 -27.05
CA ASP A 2 -9.61 -16.67 -26.68
C ASP A 2 -9.54 -17.43 -25.34
N VAL A 3 -10.57 -17.31 -24.52
CA VAL A 3 -10.65 -17.92 -23.19
C VAL A 3 -11.96 -18.63 -23.02
N TYR A 4 -11.91 -19.90 -22.63
CA TYR A 4 -13.05 -20.60 -22.06
C TYR A 4 -12.66 -21.23 -20.72
N ASP A 5 -13.24 -20.73 -19.65
CA ASP A 5 -13.17 -21.33 -18.33
C ASP A 5 -14.44 -22.15 -18.09
N THR A 6 -14.31 -23.48 -18.16
CA THR A 6 -15.45 -24.39 -18.04
C THR A 6 -16.10 -24.36 -16.66
N TYR A 7 -15.38 -23.91 -15.62
CA TYR A 7 -15.87 -23.85 -14.24
C TYR A 7 -16.66 -22.59 -13.94
N SER A 8 -16.23 -21.45 -14.47
CA SER A 8 -16.97 -20.19 -14.35
C SER A 8 -17.97 -19.97 -15.48
N HIS A 9 -17.89 -20.77 -16.54
CA HIS A 9 -18.62 -20.63 -17.81
C HIS A 9 -18.25 -19.42 -18.65
N LEU A 10 -17.21 -18.66 -18.24
CA LEU A 10 -16.72 -17.53 -19.02
C LEU A 10 -16.17 -18.01 -20.35
N LYS A 11 -16.80 -17.61 -21.45
CA LYS A 11 -16.33 -17.83 -22.81
C LYS A 11 -16.20 -16.49 -23.55
N LEU A 12 -14.99 -16.09 -23.91
CA LEU A 12 -14.75 -14.83 -24.62
C LEU A 12 -13.72 -15.04 -25.73
N SER A 13 -14.05 -14.63 -26.94
CA SER A 13 -13.06 -14.37 -27.99
C SER A 13 -12.04 -13.31 -27.56
N LYS A 14 -10.86 -13.30 -28.19
CA LYS A 14 -9.85 -12.25 -27.99
C LYS A 14 -10.41 -10.91 -28.42
N GLY A 15 -10.47 -9.96 -27.48
CA GLY A 15 -10.88 -8.60 -27.83
C GLY A 15 -11.27 -7.77 -26.62
N THR A 16 -11.83 -6.60 -26.91
CA THR A 16 -12.49 -5.75 -25.91
C THR A 16 -13.96 -6.10 -25.87
N HIS A 17 -14.46 -6.45 -24.68
CA HIS A 17 -15.83 -6.87 -24.47
C HIS A 17 -16.53 -5.96 -23.48
N THR A 18 -17.83 -5.72 -23.69
CA THR A 18 -18.69 -5.08 -22.69
C THR A 18 -19.45 -6.15 -21.94
N LEU A 19 -19.02 -6.44 -20.71
CA LEU A 19 -19.64 -7.47 -19.87
C LEU A 19 -20.74 -6.86 -18.98
N LYS A 20 -21.86 -7.57 -18.86
CA LYS A 20 -23.01 -7.20 -18.02
C LYS A 20 -23.61 -8.45 -17.37
N GLY A 21 -24.25 -8.27 -16.21
CA GLY A 21 -25.00 -9.35 -15.54
C GLY A 21 -24.15 -10.61 -15.36
N THR A 22 -24.67 -11.75 -15.84
CA THR A 22 -24.01 -13.05 -15.74
C THR A 22 -22.61 -13.04 -16.35
N ALA A 23 -22.40 -12.46 -17.53
CA ALA A 23 -21.07 -12.44 -18.17
C ALA A 23 -20.01 -11.71 -17.33
N ALA A 24 -20.41 -10.64 -16.63
CA ALA A 24 -19.52 -9.95 -15.70
C ALA A 24 -19.20 -10.81 -14.47
N LEU A 25 -20.19 -11.56 -13.97
CA LEU A 25 -20.01 -12.49 -12.85
C LEU A 25 -19.11 -13.67 -13.24
N GLU A 26 -19.30 -14.26 -14.42
CA GLU A 26 -18.45 -15.31 -14.99
C GLU A 26 -16.99 -14.83 -15.06
N PHE A 27 -16.78 -13.59 -15.53
CA PHE A 27 -15.44 -12.99 -15.60
C PHE A 27 -14.76 -12.83 -14.24
N VAL A 28 -15.46 -12.26 -13.26
CA VAL A 28 -14.91 -12.00 -11.91
C VAL A 28 -14.69 -13.29 -11.12
N ARG A 29 -15.44 -14.36 -11.44
CA ARG A 29 -15.31 -15.68 -10.80
C ARG A 29 -14.30 -16.59 -11.48
N SER A 30 -13.85 -16.28 -12.69
CA SER A 30 -12.90 -17.12 -13.41
C SER A 30 -11.59 -17.25 -12.62
N ARG A 31 -11.29 -18.48 -12.21
CA ARG A 31 -10.03 -18.83 -11.52
C ARG A 31 -9.02 -19.37 -12.52
N HIS A 32 -9.50 -20.16 -13.46
CA HIS A 32 -8.66 -20.98 -14.33
C HIS A 32 -8.42 -20.35 -15.70
N GLY A 33 -9.19 -19.33 -16.07
CA GLY A 33 -9.12 -18.67 -17.37
C GLY A 33 -7.90 -17.77 -17.55
N PHE A 34 -7.28 -17.30 -16.46
CA PHE A 34 -6.28 -16.22 -16.50
C PHE A 34 -5.05 -16.50 -15.64
N GLY A 35 -3.92 -15.89 -16.01
CA GLY A 35 -2.66 -15.95 -15.27
C GLY A 35 -2.10 -17.36 -15.14
N ASP A 36 -1.75 -17.73 -13.92
CA ASP A 36 -1.33 -19.08 -13.53
C ASP A 36 -2.50 -20.07 -13.35
N GLY A 37 -3.75 -19.59 -13.50
CA GLY A 37 -4.95 -20.37 -13.25
C GLY A 37 -5.27 -20.59 -11.77
N SER A 38 -4.66 -19.80 -10.88
CA SER A 38 -4.88 -19.83 -9.43
C SER A 38 -5.72 -18.64 -8.93
N ASP A 39 -5.92 -18.59 -7.62
CA ASP A 39 -6.53 -17.43 -6.97
C ASP A 39 -5.69 -16.15 -7.12
N LEU A 40 -4.37 -16.26 -7.21
CA LEU A 40 -3.48 -15.12 -7.40
C LEU A 40 -3.63 -14.52 -8.82
N GLY A 41 -3.68 -15.37 -9.85
CA GLY A 41 -3.98 -14.96 -11.22
C GLY A 41 -5.35 -14.29 -11.34
N ARG A 42 -6.36 -14.78 -10.60
CA ARG A 42 -7.71 -14.17 -10.60
C ARG A 42 -7.71 -12.73 -10.08
N THR A 43 -6.88 -12.40 -9.09
CA THR A 43 -6.84 -11.04 -8.51
C THR A 43 -6.55 -9.97 -9.57
N VAL A 44 -5.72 -10.30 -10.57
CA VAL A 44 -5.46 -9.40 -11.72
C VAL A 44 -6.73 -9.12 -12.53
N SER A 45 -7.51 -10.15 -12.85
CA SER A 45 -8.80 -9.98 -13.54
C SER A 45 -9.81 -9.20 -12.69
N GLN A 46 -9.79 -9.38 -11.37
CA GLN A 46 -10.63 -8.60 -10.46
C GLN A 46 -10.22 -7.11 -10.44
N HIS A 47 -8.92 -6.80 -10.44
CA HIS A 47 -8.43 -5.42 -10.57
C HIS A 47 -8.90 -4.78 -11.89
N LEU A 48 -8.88 -5.53 -12.99
CA LEU A 48 -9.39 -5.06 -14.28
C LEU A 48 -10.90 -4.76 -14.24
N PHE A 49 -11.69 -5.64 -13.64
CA PHE A 49 -13.13 -5.43 -13.45
C PHE A 49 -13.40 -4.18 -12.60
N LEU A 50 -12.76 -4.07 -11.43
CA LEU A 50 -12.95 -2.93 -10.53
C LEU A 50 -12.51 -1.62 -11.19
N SER A 51 -11.41 -1.63 -11.94
CA SER A 51 -10.94 -0.48 -12.72
C SER A 51 -11.94 -0.09 -13.80
N ALA A 52 -12.48 -1.06 -14.55
CA ALA A 52 -13.51 -0.82 -15.55
C ALA A 52 -14.81 -0.29 -14.93
N MET A 53 -15.22 -0.81 -13.77
CA MET A 53 -16.38 -0.36 -13.01
C MET A 53 -16.22 1.08 -12.53
N ILE A 54 -15.08 1.43 -11.94
CA ILE A 54 -14.77 2.82 -11.53
C ILE A 54 -14.79 3.75 -12.74
N ARG A 55 -14.14 3.36 -13.85
CA ARG A 55 -14.22 4.14 -15.09
C ARG A 55 -15.65 4.28 -15.56
N LYS A 56 -16.48 3.23 -15.48
CA LYS A 56 -17.88 3.29 -15.89
C LYS A 56 -18.70 4.24 -15.03
N PHE A 57 -18.53 4.22 -13.71
CA PHE A 57 -19.21 5.13 -12.79
C PHE A 57 -18.80 6.59 -12.99
N LYS A 58 -17.51 6.84 -13.20
CA LYS A 58 -16.99 8.20 -13.43
C LYS A 58 -17.26 8.69 -14.86
N SER A 59 -17.22 7.80 -15.84
CA SER A 59 -17.62 8.10 -17.23
C SER A 59 -19.14 8.29 -17.31
N ALA A 60 -19.60 9.10 -18.27
CA ALA A 60 -21.02 9.39 -18.47
C ALA A 60 -21.72 10.18 -17.32
N GLY A 61 -20.94 10.80 -16.43
CA GLY A 61 -21.46 11.69 -15.39
C GLY A 61 -22.43 11.01 -14.44
N THR A 62 -22.38 9.68 -14.28
CA THR A 62 -23.31 8.93 -13.40
C THR A 62 -23.26 9.49 -11.98
N LEU A 63 -22.06 9.79 -11.49
CA LEU A 63 -21.85 10.41 -10.17
C LEU A 63 -22.12 11.92 -10.15
N ALA A 64 -22.12 12.59 -11.31
CA ALA A 64 -22.42 14.02 -11.45
C ALA A 64 -23.91 14.30 -11.73
N ASN A 65 -24.70 13.27 -12.05
CA ASN A 65 -26.13 13.36 -12.35
C ASN A 65 -26.94 12.88 -11.13
N PRO A 66 -27.71 13.76 -10.47
CA PRO A 66 -28.40 13.43 -9.22
C PRO A 66 -29.43 12.30 -9.39
N THR A 67 -30.12 12.23 -10.52
CA THR A 67 -31.10 11.18 -10.82
C THR A 67 -30.43 9.82 -10.96
N LYS A 68 -29.33 9.74 -11.73
CA LYS A 68 -28.58 8.49 -11.92
C LYS A 68 -27.91 8.04 -10.61
N LEU A 69 -27.39 8.98 -9.83
CA LEU A 69 -26.77 8.71 -8.54
C LEU A 69 -27.77 8.14 -7.54
N LEU A 70 -28.98 8.70 -7.46
CA LEU A 70 -30.04 8.18 -6.61
C LEU A 70 -30.49 6.78 -7.05
N ALA A 71 -30.64 6.55 -8.36
CA ALA A 71 -30.98 5.24 -8.90
C ALA A 71 -29.91 4.19 -8.56
N LEU A 72 -28.63 4.55 -8.64
CA LEU A 72 -27.51 3.68 -8.26
C LEU A 72 -27.54 3.36 -6.76
N ALA A 73 -27.75 4.35 -5.89
CA ALA A 73 -27.83 4.14 -4.45
C ALA A 73 -29.02 3.22 -4.08
N ASN A 74 -30.18 3.41 -4.70
CA ASN A 74 -31.34 2.54 -4.48
C ASN A 74 -31.15 1.11 -5.03
N ALA A 75 -30.38 0.93 -6.09
CA ALA A 75 -30.00 -0.42 -6.54
C ALA A 75 -29.06 -1.08 -5.54
N ALA A 76 -28.09 -0.32 -4.99
CA ALA A 76 -27.13 -0.81 -4.00
C ALA A 76 -27.82 -1.29 -2.71
N THR A 77 -28.82 -0.56 -2.19
CA THR A 77 -29.57 -0.99 -0.99
C THR A 77 -30.33 -2.30 -1.17
N LYS A 78 -30.64 -2.69 -2.41
CA LYS A 78 -31.33 -3.97 -2.73
C LYS A 78 -30.37 -5.11 -3.01
N ALA A 79 -29.13 -4.79 -3.39
CA ALA A 79 -28.15 -5.77 -3.88
C ALA A 79 -27.04 -6.06 -2.87
N LEU A 80 -26.85 -5.20 -1.86
CA LEU A 80 -25.74 -5.28 -0.90
C LEU A 80 -26.28 -5.34 0.53
N THR A 81 -25.63 -6.16 1.35
CA THR A 81 -25.71 -6.07 2.81
C THR A 81 -24.52 -5.24 3.28
N VAL A 82 -24.79 -4.19 4.05
CA VAL A 82 -23.77 -3.24 4.52
C VAL A 82 -23.95 -2.99 6.02
N ASP A 83 -22.92 -2.45 6.65
CA ASP A 83 -22.98 -2.01 8.05
C ASP A 83 -23.84 -0.74 8.21
N THR A 84 -24.17 -0.40 9.45
CA THR A 84 -25.00 0.77 9.78
C THR A 84 -24.39 2.10 9.35
N GLY A 85 -23.09 2.16 9.05
CA GLY A 85 -22.41 3.32 8.47
C GLY A 85 -22.75 3.57 6.99
N LEU A 86 -23.38 2.60 6.30
CA LEU A 86 -23.73 2.67 4.88
C LEU A 86 -25.17 2.23 4.56
N ASP A 87 -25.96 1.89 5.57
CA ASP A 87 -27.32 1.31 5.49
C ASP A 87 -28.43 2.20 4.89
N SER A 88 -28.11 3.39 4.40
CA SER A 88 -29.10 4.33 3.89
C SER A 88 -28.65 5.03 2.63
N ILE A 89 -29.62 5.41 1.80
CA ILE A 89 -29.37 6.12 0.53
C ILE A 89 -28.49 7.37 0.73
N PRO A 90 -28.73 8.27 1.70
CA PRO A 90 -27.87 9.45 1.91
C PRO A 90 -26.41 9.08 2.21
N LYS A 91 -26.17 8.03 3.01
CA LYS A 91 -24.81 7.55 3.33
C LYS A 91 -24.11 6.99 2.10
N LEU A 92 -24.81 6.21 1.28
CA LEU A 92 -24.30 5.70 0.00
C LEU A 92 -24.02 6.81 -1.02
N VAL A 93 -24.88 7.83 -1.09
CA VAL A 93 -24.66 9.03 -1.92
C VAL A 93 -23.42 9.79 -1.43
N GLY A 94 -23.23 9.92 -0.12
CA GLY A 94 -22.02 10.51 0.48
C GLY A 94 -20.76 9.75 0.08
N LEU A 95 -20.75 8.42 0.24
CA LEU A 95 -19.64 7.57 -0.19
C LEU A 95 -19.32 7.74 -1.68
N ALA A 96 -20.35 7.75 -2.53
CA ALA A 96 -20.19 7.91 -3.96
C ALA A 96 -19.60 9.28 -4.34
N LYS A 97 -19.94 10.35 -3.59
CA LYS A 97 -19.32 11.68 -3.75
C LYS A 97 -17.84 11.66 -3.38
N ASN A 98 -17.47 11.06 -2.24
CA ASN A 98 -16.07 10.93 -1.82
C ASN A 98 -15.24 10.16 -2.87
N ILE A 99 -15.80 9.07 -3.42
CA ILE A 99 -15.18 8.33 -4.54
C ILE A 99 -15.08 9.19 -5.81
N ASN A 100 -16.05 10.06 -6.07
CA ASN A 100 -16.03 10.94 -7.23
C ASN A 100 -14.89 11.97 -7.15
N GLU A 101 -14.57 12.49 -5.97
CA GLU A 101 -13.51 13.48 -5.73
C GLU A 101 -12.11 12.94 -6.05
N VAL A 102 -11.86 11.64 -5.85
CA VAL A 102 -10.54 11.04 -6.13
C VAL A 102 -10.37 10.75 -7.63
N PRO A 103 -9.39 11.34 -8.35
CA PRO A 103 -9.18 11.04 -9.76
C PRO A 103 -8.88 9.55 -9.99
N ALA A 104 -9.36 8.95 -11.10
CA ALA A 104 -9.11 7.54 -11.39
C ALA A 104 -7.62 7.17 -11.46
N LYS A 105 -6.76 8.13 -11.84
CA LYS A 105 -5.29 7.99 -11.82
C LYS A 105 -4.66 7.94 -10.43
N ARG A 106 -5.44 8.20 -9.38
CA ARG A 106 -5.07 8.16 -7.95
C ARG A 106 -5.82 7.07 -7.18
N MET A 107 -6.51 6.17 -7.89
CA MET A 107 -7.16 5.00 -7.32
C MET A 107 -6.34 3.78 -7.69
N THR A 108 -5.54 3.27 -6.76
CA THR A 108 -4.68 2.10 -6.97
C THR A 108 -5.40 0.84 -6.49
N PHE A 109 -5.44 -0.20 -7.32
CA PHE A 109 -5.75 -1.56 -6.92
C PHE A 109 -4.45 -2.33 -6.76
N THR A 110 -4.29 -3.06 -5.66
CA THR A 110 -3.07 -3.81 -5.34
C THR A 110 -3.43 -5.06 -4.55
N THR A 111 -2.64 -6.11 -4.74
CA THR A 111 -2.76 -7.39 -4.00
C THR A 111 -1.80 -7.36 -2.83
N MET A 112 -2.24 -7.84 -1.66
CA MET A 112 -1.31 -8.04 -0.53
C MET A 112 -0.19 -9.01 -0.94
N GLN A 113 1.07 -8.65 -0.67
CA GLN A 113 2.21 -9.53 -0.96
C GLN A 113 2.13 -10.81 -0.14
N THR A 114 2.40 -11.94 -0.78
CA THR A 114 2.36 -13.26 -0.16
C THR A 114 3.66 -14.04 -0.37
N SER A 115 3.88 -15.04 0.46
CA SER A 115 4.96 -16.02 0.36
C SER A 115 4.38 -17.43 0.48
N PRO A 116 5.05 -18.47 -0.06
CA PRO A 116 4.62 -19.85 0.14
C PRO A 116 4.49 -20.16 1.63
N ASP A 117 3.45 -20.91 1.99
CA ASP A 117 3.28 -21.42 3.35
C ASP A 117 4.28 -22.58 3.57
N PRO A 118 5.15 -22.52 4.60
CA PRO A 118 6.14 -23.58 4.87
C PRO A 118 5.51 -24.93 5.25
N ASP A 119 4.27 -24.92 5.75
CA ASP A 119 3.57 -26.11 6.23
C ASP A 119 2.62 -26.69 5.18
N ASN A 120 2.33 -25.95 4.10
CA ASN A 120 1.38 -26.38 3.07
C ASN A 120 1.66 -25.71 1.71
N ASP A 121 2.16 -26.47 0.75
CA ASP A 121 2.48 -26.00 -0.61
C ASP A 121 1.26 -25.51 -1.42
N ALA A 122 0.04 -25.84 -0.99
CA ALA A 122 -1.20 -25.34 -1.57
C ALA A 122 -1.71 -24.04 -0.91
N ARG A 123 -0.91 -23.40 -0.05
CA ARG A 123 -1.26 -22.17 0.65
C ARG A 123 -0.20 -21.08 0.51
N VAL A 124 -0.63 -19.87 0.80
CA VAL A 124 0.24 -18.70 0.91
C VAL A 124 -0.01 -17.99 2.21
N VAL A 125 1.05 -17.43 2.78
CA VAL A 125 1.04 -16.59 3.98
C VAL A 125 1.41 -15.15 3.62
N PRO A 126 1.05 -14.14 4.44
CA PRO A 126 1.54 -12.78 4.21
C PRO A 126 3.07 -12.74 4.16
N ALA A 127 3.62 -12.12 3.11
CA ALA A 127 5.06 -11.90 3.02
C ALA A 127 5.50 -10.84 4.03
N ALA A 128 6.79 -10.81 4.38
CA ALA A 128 7.35 -9.73 5.20
C ALA A 128 7.05 -8.33 4.62
N ALA A 129 7.06 -8.21 3.28
CA ALA A 129 6.74 -6.97 2.56
C ALA A 129 5.29 -6.49 2.73
N ALA A 130 4.34 -7.37 3.09
CA ALA A 130 2.95 -6.98 3.33
C ALA A 130 2.81 -5.96 4.46
N LYS A 131 3.75 -5.98 5.44
CA LYS A 131 3.79 -4.97 6.52
C LYS A 131 3.95 -3.56 5.96
N THR A 132 4.74 -3.38 4.91
CA THR A 132 4.95 -2.08 4.26
C THR A 132 3.67 -1.60 3.60
N LEU A 133 2.91 -2.49 2.94
CA LEU A 133 1.60 -2.16 2.37
C LEU A 133 0.64 -1.65 3.44
N PHE A 134 0.46 -2.40 4.54
CA PHE A 134 -0.46 -1.99 5.61
C PHE A 134 0.01 -0.76 6.37
N ALA A 135 1.32 -0.59 6.58
CA ALA A 135 1.87 0.64 7.16
C ALA A 135 1.62 1.84 6.25
N THR A 136 1.75 1.68 4.93
CA THR A 136 1.44 2.76 3.97
C THR A 136 -0.03 3.16 4.07
N ILE A 137 -0.94 2.19 4.16
CA ILE A 137 -2.38 2.42 4.34
C ILE A 137 -2.66 3.12 5.69
N ALA A 138 -2.12 2.59 6.79
CA ALA A 138 -2.37 3.11 8.14
C ALA A 138 -1.87 4.54 8.34
N ASN A 139 -0.89 4.97 7.55
CA ASN A 139 -0.30 6.30 7.62
C ASN A 139 -0.82 7.28 6.54
N ASP A 140 -1.95 6.94 5.89
CA ASP A 140 -2.60 7.73 4.83
C ASP A 140 -1.66 8.08 3.67
N GLN A 141 -0.76 7.16 3.32
CA GLN A 141 0.22 7.38 2.26
C GLN A 141 -0.26 6.82 0.92
N SER A 142 0.05 7.54 -0.16
CA SER A 142 -0.43 7.22 -1.49
C SER A 142 0.22 5.96 -2.05
N LEU A 143 -0.57 4.90 -2.24
CA LEU A 143 -0.17 3.70 -3.01
C LEU A 143 -0.10 3.95 -4.52
N THR A 144 -0.48 5.13 -5.01
CA THR A 144 -0.21 5.50 -6.38
C THR A 144 1.28 5.80 -6.50
N SER A 145 2.04 4.79 -6.89
CA SER A 145 3.37 5.00 -7.45
C SER A 145 3.16 5.81 -8.73
N GLY A 146 3.35 7.13 -8.65
CA GLY A 146 3.61 7.88 -9.86
C GLY A 146 4.74 7.13 -10.54
N LYS A 147 4.55 6.66 -11.79
CA LYS A 147 5.67 6.18 -12.59
C LYS A 147 6.75 7.25 -12.44
N LYS A 148 7.76 6.99 -11.61
CA LYS A 148 8.99 7.74 -11.65
C LYS A 148 9.45 7.40 -13.04
N LYS A 149 9.16 8.30 -13.96
CA LYS A 149 9.64 8.24 -15.33
C LYS A 149 11.12 7.93 -15.12
N THR A 150 11.54 6.74 -15.50
CA THR A 150 12.93 6.43 -15.70
C THR A 150 13.36 7.30 -16.88
N THR A 151 13.43 8.61 -16.65
CA THR A 151 14.35 9.45 -17.37
C THR A 151 15.70 8.96 -16.89
N THR A 152 16.22 7.99 -17.63
CA THR A 152 17.63 7.90 -17.96
C THR A 152 18.06 9.25 -18.54
N SER A 153 18.10 10.27 -17.68
CA SER A 153 18.96 11.41 -17.90
C SER A 153 20.35 10.85 -17.74
N LYS A 154 20.98 10.54 -18.88
CA LYS A 154 22.43 10.60 -19.04
C LYS A 154 22.85 12.03 -18.66
N SER A 155 22.90 12.32 -17.37
CA SER A 155 23.74 13.38 -16.87
C SER A 155 25.08 12.73 -16.57
N LYS A 156 25.98 12.91 -17.52
CA LYS A 156 27.42 12.69 -17.36
C LYS A 156 27.89 13.64 -16.26
N ALA A 157 27.76 13.24 -15.00
CA ALA A 157 28.35 13.93 -13.88
C ALA A 157 29.67 13.24 -13.54
N SER A 158 30.73 13.97 -13.83
CA SER A 158 32.11 13.66 -13.48
C SER A 158 32.21 13.25 -12.01
N ALA A 159 32.81 12.10 -11.76
CA ALA A 159 33.17 11.68 -10.42
C ALA A 159 34.15 12.69 -9.82
N THR A 160 33.77 13.25 -8.68
CA THR A 160 34.71 13.76 -7.69
C THR A 160 34.20 13.24 -6.35
N PRO A 161 34.93 12.34 -5.67
CA PRO A 161 34.48 11.78 -4.43
C PRO A 161 34.52 12.87 -3.35
N SER A 162 33.40 13.09 -2.67
CA SER A 162 33.41 13.76 -1.37
C SER A 162 33.24 12.66 -0.32
N PRO A 163 34.11 12.57 0.70
CA PRO A 163 34.06 11.48 1.66
C PRO A 163 32.88 11.74 2.60
N THR A 164 31.75 11.05 2.40
CA THR A 164 30.79 10.87 3.47
C THR A 164 31.31 9.75 4.34
N VAL A 165 31.82 10.12 5.52
CA VAL A 165 32.10 9.20 6.61
C VAL A 165 30.78 8.48 6.91
N SER A 166 30.70 7.21 6.52
CA SER A 166 29.54 6.37 6.80
C SER A 166 29.65 5.92 8.25
N VAL A 167 29.04 6.67 9.16
CA VAL A 167 28.96 6.26 10.56
C VAL A 167 28.00 5.07 10.65
N SER A 168 28.47 3.95 11.20
CA SER A 168 27.63 2.76 11.40
C SER A 168 26.67 3.01 12.58
N PRO A 169 25.36 2.75 12.46
CA PRO A 169 24.41 2.93 13.56
C PRO A 169 24.82 2.20 14.84
N ALA A 170 25.45 1.03 14.73
CA ALA A 170 25.88 0.22 15.87
C ALA A 170 26.93 0.91 16.76
N ASP A 171 27.63 1.92 16.24
CA ASP A 171 28.63 2.70 16.98
C ASP A 171 28.03 3.93 17.69
N ILE A 172 26.74 4.20 17.49
CA ILE A 172 26.06 5.40 18.01
C ILE A 172 25.30 5.04 19.28
N ALA A 173 25.78 5.49 20.43
CA ALA A 173 25.08 5.43 21.71
C ALA A 173 24.37 6.76 22.01
N VAL A 174 23.17 6.70 22.57
CA VAL A 174 22.35 7.86 22.93
C VAL A 174 21.92 7.77 24.38
N ASP A 175 22.06 8.86 25.13
CA ASP A 175 21.49 8.99 26.46
C ASP A 175 20.06 9.55 26.32
N VAL A 176 19.06 8.69 26.55
CA VAL A 176 17.65 9.03 26.36
C VAL A 176 17.03 9.44 27.68
N GLU A 177 16.65 10.70 27.80
CA GLU A 177 16.07 11.27 29.02
C GLU A 177 14.58 11.56 28.87
N ASN A 178 13.80 11.18 29.88
CA ASN A 178 12.39 11.47 29.96
C ASN A 178 12.14 12.84 30.60
N GLY A 179 11.79 13.84 29.79
CA GLY A 179 11.31 15.15 30.24
C GLY A 179 9.79 15.26 30.32
N THR A 180 9.05 14.14 30.25
CA THR A 180 7.58 14.10 30.27
C THR A 180 7.03 13.61 31.60
N ALA A 181 5.71 13.77 31.82
CA ALA A 181 5.01 13.13 32.94
C ALA A 181 4.70 11.64 32.69
N THR A 182 5.01 11.10 31.50
CA THR A 182 4.72 9.72 31.12
C THR A 182 5.81 8.80 31.64
N SER A 183 5.45 7.88 32.54
CA SER A 183 6.40 6.88 33.06
C SER A 183 6.92 5.95 31.95
N GLY A 184 8.22 5.62 31.99
CA GLY A 184 8.86 4.68 31.06
C GLY A 184 9.11 5.21 29.65
N ARG A 185 8.90 6.51 29.41
CA ARG A 185 9.00 7.09 28.05
C ARG A 185 10.39 6.97 27.43
N ALA A 186 11.44 7.22 28.21
CA ALA A 186 12.83 7.07 27.76
C ALA A 186 13.13 5.64 27.32
N SER A 187 12.69 4.63 28.09
CA SER A 187 12.90 3.21 27.77
C SER A 187 12.28 2.82 26.44
N VAL A 188 11.05 3.26 26.16
CA VAL A 188 10.39 2.97 24.88
C VAL A 188 11.18 3.50 23.67
N ILE A 189 11.81 4.66 23.81
CA ILE A 189 12.60 5.25 22.72
C ILE A 189 14.00 4.63 22.63
N ALA A 190 14.64 4.33 23.75
CA ALA A 190 15.91 3.61 23.77
C ALA A 190 15.78 2.22 23.13
N ASP A 191 14.73 1.48 23.46
CA ASP A 191 14.43 0.17 22.85
C ASP A 191 14.21 0.31 21.33
N ALA A 192 13.54 1.37 20.89
CA ALA A 192 13.32 1.62 19.46
C ALA A 192 14.62 1.90 18.70
N LEU A 193 15.55 2.65 19.30
CA LEU A 193 16.88 2.89 18.74
C LEU A 193 17.69 1.60 18.67
N ILE A 194 17.75 0.82 19.75
CA ILE A 194 18.48 -0.46 19.77
C ILE A 194 17.91 -1.44 18.74
N ASN A 195 16.59 -1.57 18.64
CA ASN A 195 15.94 -2.41 17.62
C ASN A 195 16.19 -1.93 16.18
N ALA A 196 16.50 -0.65 15.99
CA ALA A 196 16.91 -0.08 14.71
C ALA A 196 18.40 -0.26 14.39
N GLY A 197 19.15 -0.96 15.26
CA GLY A 197 20.56 -1.25 15.07
C GLY A 197 21.52 -0.21 15.66
N PHE A 198 21.02 0.70 16.51
CA PHE A 198 21.88 1.61 17.28
C PHE A 198 22.59 0.87 18.41
N SER A 199 23.64 1.47 18.97
CA SER A 199 24.48 0.84 20.00
C SER A 199 23.65 0.35 21.18
N SER A 200 23.93 -0.87 21.64
CA SER A 200 23.40 -1.42 22.89
C SER A 200 23.86 -0.65 24.13
N GLY A 201 24.80 0.29 23.97
CA GLY A 201 25.21 1.25 25.00
C GLY A 201 24.27 2.45 25.18
N THR A 202 23.16 2.51 24.43
CA THR A 202 22.10 3.52 24.62
C THR A 202 21.52 3.42 26.04
N THR A 203 21.51 4.53 26.78
CA THR A 203 21.06 4.55 28.19
C THR A 203 19.73 5.28 28.35
N THR A 204 19.11 5.13 29.53
CA THR A 204 17.84 5.78 29.87
C THR A 204 17.93 6.52 31.20
N GLY A 205 17.37 7.72 31.26
CA GLY A 205 17.27 8.54 32.47
C GLY A 205 15.99 9.37 32.54
N ASN A 206 15.85 10.16 33.60
CA ASN A 206 14.85 11.22 33.68
C ASN A 206 15.57 12.56 33.59
N ALA A 207 15.02 13.48 32.81
CA ALA A 207 15.55 14.84 32.75
C ALA A 207 15.34 15.54 34.10
N PRO A 208 16.22 16.48 34.49
CA PRO A 208 16.13 17.19 35.77
C PRO A 208 14.85 18.04 35.90
N GLU A 209 14.30 18.49 34.77
CA GLU A 209 13.05 19.25 34.69
C GLU A 209 12.18 18.76 33.52
N GLN A 210 10.88 19.05 33.58
CA GLN A 210 9.98 18.75 32.47
C GLN A 210 10.30 19.63 31.25
N ALA A 211 10.48 19.00 30.10
CA ALA A 211 10.77 19.69 28.85
C ALA A 211 9.47 19.89 28.05
N ALA A 212 9.21 21.12 27.61
CA ALA A 212 8.06 21.39 26.73
C ALA A 212 8.28 20.84 25.31
N LYS A 213 9.54 20.79 24.86
CA LYS A 213 9.90 20.36 23.50
C LYS A 213 10.97 19.27 23.52
N THR A 214 10.91 18.37 22.54
CA THR A 214 11.91 17.32 22.34
C THR A 214 13.16 17.91 21.68
N SER A 215 14.33 17.65 22.26
CA SER A 215 15.63 18.12 21.77
C SER A 215 16.70 17.03 21.79
N LEU A 216 17.58 17.07 20.80
CA LEU A 216 18.76 16.22 20.70
C LEU A 216 20.02 17.11 20.72
N THR A 217 20.77 17.02 21.81
CA THR A 217 22.05 17.71 21.96
C THR A 217 23.19 16.77 21.57
N TYR A 218 24.20 17.27 20.86
CA TYR A 218 25.34 16.47 20.42
C TYR A 218 26.67 17.18 20.68
N GLY A 219 27.70 16.42 21.04
CA GLY A 219 29.04 16.96 21.31
C GLY A 219 29.82 17.37 20.06
N SER A 220 31.00 17.94 20.30
CA SER A 220 31.86 18.44 19.23
C SER A 220 32.33 17.28 18.33
N GLY A 221 31.97 17.34 17.05
CA GLY A 221 32.32 16.32 16.07
C GLY A 221 31.25 15.26 15.83
N GLU A 222 30.21 15.18 16.67
CA GLU A 222 29.18 14.13 16.63
C GLU A 222 27.93 14.52 15.83
N LYS A 223 28.08 15.48 14.91
CA LYS A 223 26.96 16.03 14.15
C LYS A 223 26.38 15.01 13.18
N ALA A 224 27.20 14.11 12.63
CA ALA A 224 26.76 13.10 11.68
C ALA A 224 25.94 12.00 12.38
N GLU A 225 26.38 11.62 13.57
CA GLU A 225 25.75 10.70 14.51
C GLU A 225 24.38 11.26 14.93
N ALA A 226 24.34 12.54 15.31
CA ALA A 226 23.11 13.21 15.70
C ALA A 226 22.10 13.27 14.55
N GLN A 227 22.59 13.50 13.32
CA GLN A 227 21.75 13.46 12.12
C GLN A 227 21.20 12.06 11.83
N ALA A 228 21.98 11.01 12.08
CA ALA A 228 21.52 9.63 11.93
C ALA A 228 20.42 9.29 12.95
N VAL A 229 20.61 9.67 14.23
CA VAL A 229 19.57 9.51 15.27
C VAL A 229 18.32 10.33 14.94
N ALA A 230 18.50 11.58 14.50
CA ALA A 230 17.38 12.44 14.11
C ALA A 230 16.59 11.87 12.94
N ALA A 231 17.29 11.34 11.93
CA ALA A 231 16.67 10.68 10.79
C ALA A 231 15.88 9.43 11.23
N GLN A 232 16.43 8.62 12.14
CA GLN A 232 15.76 7.44 12.67
C GLN A 232 14.48 7.77 13.45
N LEU A 233 14.54 8.84 14.26
CA LEU A 233 13.44 9.23 15.14
C LEU A 233 12.46 10.22 14.50
N GLY A 234 12.74 10.71 13.29
CA GLY A 234 11.90 11.74 12.64
C GLY A 234 12.02 13.13 13.27
N LEU A 235 13.12 13.41 13.98
CA LEU A 235 13.35 14.73 14.58
C LEU A 235 13.71 15.77 13.50
N PRO A 236 13.07 16.95 13.51
CA PRO A 236 13.47 18.03 12.61
C PRO A 236 14.86 18.55 12.99
N ALA A 237 15.59 19.09 12.01
CA ALA A 237 16.91 19.69 12.26
C ALA A 237 16.86 20.83 13.31
N SER A 238 15.69 21.45 13.51
CA SER A 238 15.46 22.46 14.56
C SER A 238 15.47 21.90 15.98
N SER A 239 15.35 20.59 16.16
CA SER A 239 15.48 19.92 17.46
C SER A 239 16.94 19.59 17.81
N LEU A 240 17.89 19.80 16.89
CA LEU A 240 19.30 19.44 17.07
C LEU A 240 20.12 20.66 17.46
N SER A 241 20.86 20.55 18.55
CA SER A 241 21.73 21.61 19.06
C SER A 241 23.10 21.08 19.41
N ALA A 242 24.15 21.87 19.14
CA ALA A 242 25.50 21.52 19.59
C ALA A 242 25.61 21.76 21.10
N GLY A 243 26.10 20.76 21.83
CA GLY A 243 26.43 20.82 23.24
C GLY A 243 27.91 21.09 23.48
N SER A 244 28.26 21.35 24.74
CA SER A 244 29.66 21.49 25.18
C SER A 244 30.24 20.17 25.71
N GLU A 245 29.39 19.17 25.94
CA GLU A 245 29.75 17.83 26.43
C GLU A 245 29.77 16.83 25.26
N SER A 246 30.63 15.82 25.36
CA SER A 246 30.68 14.70 24.40
C SER A 246 29.47 13.78 24.58
N GLY A 247 28.98 13.21 23.49
CA GLY A 247 27.86 12.28 23.47
C GLY A 247 26.58 12.89 22.89
N LEU A 248 25.58 12.04 22.70
CA LEU A 248 24.26 12.41 22.21
C LEU A 248 23.25 12.30 23.35
N VAL A 249 22.62 13.42 23.72
CA VAL A 249 21.59 13.47 24.76
C VAL A 249 20.24 13.82 24.13
N LEU A 250 19.30 12.88 24.17
CA LEU A 250 17.93 13.05 23.69
C LEU A 250 16.99 13.30 24.87
N ILE A 251 16.47 14.51 25.00
CA ILE A 251 15.45 14.85 25.99
C ILE A 251 14.07 14.79 25.31
N ILE A 252 13.20 13.89 25.78
CA ILE A 252 11.84 13.74 25.28
C ILE A 252 10.93 14.75 25.97
N GLY A 253 10.35 15.67 25.19
CA GLY A 253 9.46 16.71 25.69
C GLY A 253 7.97 16.34 25.64
N ALA A 254 7.14 17.20 26.23
CA ALA A 254 5.69 17.07 26.26
C ALA A 254 5.03 17.06 24.86
N ASP A 255 5.78 17.44 23.82
CA ASP A 255 5.40 17.35 22.41
C ASP A 255 5.54 15.94 21.81
N TRP A 256 6.02 14.95 22.58
CA TRP A 256 6.22 13.57 22.11
C TRP A 256 5.98 12.49 23.18
N THR A 257 4.75 12.46 23.71
CA THR A 257 4.36 11.57 24.82
C THR A 257 4.02 10.13 24.41
N SER A 258 3.99 9.81 23.11
CA SER A 258 3.63 8.46 22.62
C SER A 258 4.32 8.10 21.29
N GLY A 259 4.28 6.81 20.92
CA GLY A 259 4.91 6.28 19.70
C GLY A 259 6.44 6.21 19.76
N THR A 260 7.10 5.87 18.64
CA THR A 260 8.58 5.78 18.55
C THR A 260 9.16 6.67 17.46
N THR A 261 8.33 7.49 16.81
CA THR A 261 8.73 8.51 15.85
C THR A 261 8.14 9.85 16.28
N TYR A 262 8.95 10.90 16.25
CA TYR A 262 8.59 12.25 16.61
C TYR A 262 7.69 12.88 15.54
N SER A 263 6.49 13.30 15.93
CA SER A 263 5.51 13.94 15.03
C SER A 263 5.18 15.39 15.39
N GLY A 264 5.79 15.95 16.45
CA GLY A 264 5.56 17.33 16.91
C GLY A 264 4.11 17.60 17.26
N SER A 265 3.73 17.49 18.53
CA SER A 265 2.33 17.62 18.93
C SER A 265 1.75 19.03 18.68
N SER A 266 0.88 19.17 17.68
CA SER A 266 -0.29 20.03 17.79
C SER A 266 -1.54 19.14 17.75
N SER A 267 -2.32 19.23 18.83
CA SER A 267 -3.66 18.66 18.99
C SER A 267 -4.47 18.62 17.67
N GLY A 268 -4.91 17.42 17.27
CA GLY A 268 -5.98 17.24 16.30
C GLY A 268 -5.63 17.38 14.81
N SER A 269 -4.64 16.64 14.30
CA SER A 269 -4.60 16.26 12.88
C SER A 269 -3.58 15.16 12.65
N SER A 270 -4.01 14.07 12.01
CA SER A 270 -3.13 13.01 11.52
C SER A 270 -2.05 13.61 10.62
N SER A 271 -0.81 13.64 11.08
CA SER A 271 0.33 14.05 10.26
C SER A 271 1.26 12.85 10.07
N SER A 272 1.04 12.24 8.91
CA SER A 272 1.88 11.35 8.10
C SER A 272 3.17 10.84 8.75
N ALA A 273 3.23 9.52 9.00
CA ALA A 273 4.50 8.84 9.18
C ALA A 273 5.46 9.17 8.03
N ALA A 274 6.77 9.02 8.27
CA ALA A 274 7.80 9.07 7.23
C ALA A 274 7.31 8.30 5.98
N PRO A 275 7.49 8.83 4.75
CA PRO A 275 6.98 8.18 3.55
C PRO A 275 7.49 6.73 3.54
N ALA A 276 6.59 5.77 3.75
CA ALA A 276 6.83 4.39 3.41
C ALA A 276 7.26 4.41 1.94
N ASP A 277 8.21 3.56 1.60
CA ASP A 277 8.53 3.36 0.20
C ASP A 277 7.29 2.80 -0.49
N THR A 278 6.49 3.69 -1.06
CA THR A 278 5.25 3.36 -1.78
C THR A 278 5.54 2.48 -2.99
N GLY A 279 6.78 2.48 -3.49
CA GLY A 279 7.28 1.53 -4.46
C GLY A 279 7.42 0.14 -3.87
N ALA A 280 8.06 0.00 -2.70
CA ALA A 280 8.13 -1.27 -1.97
C ALA A 280 6.74 -1.77 -1.53
N ALA A 281 5.84 -0.86 -1.14
CA ALA A 281 4.47 -1.17 -0.73
C ALA A 281 3.64 -1.83 -1.84
N VAL A 282 3.99 -1.59 -3.11
CA VAL A 282 3.29 -2.14 -4.28
C VAL A 282 4.19 -3.01 -5.16
N ALA A 283 5.41 -3.30 -4.71
CA ALA A 283 6.31 -4.22 -5.37
C ALA A 283 5.68 -5.62 -5.41
N ASP A 284 5.72 -6.26 -6.59
CA ASP A 284 5.18 -7.59 -6.85
C ASP A 284 3.70 -7.78 -6.44
N ALA A 285 2.96 -6.66 -6.36
CA ALA A 285 1.60 -6.61 -5.85
C ALA A 285 0.53 -6.50 -6.95
N HIS A 286 0.91 -6.68 -8.22
CA HIS A 286 0.04 -6.48 -9.38
C HIS A 286 -0.71 -5.12 -9.37
N ALA A 287 -0.02 -4.08 -8.88
CA ALA A 287 -0.64 -2.79 -8.68
C ALA A 287 -0.95 -2.09 -10.01
N SER A 288 -2.15 -1.52 -10.11
CA SER A 288 -2.60 -0.75 -11.27
C SER A 288 -3.55 0.36 -10.86
N THR A 289 -3.54 1.48 -11.58
CA THR A 289 -4.47 2.58 -11.33
C THR A 289 -5.75 2.43 -12.15
N ALA A 290 -6.88 2.89 -11.62
CA ALA A 290 -8.19 2.70 -12.25
C ALA A 290 -8.30 3.33 -13.66
N ASN A 291 -7.47 4.31 -14.00
CA ASN A 291 -7.45 4.92 -15.34
C ASN A 291 -6.75 4.05 -16.41
N GLU A 292 -6.06 2.97 -16.03
CA GLU A 292 -5.43 2.06 -16.98
C GLU A 292 -6.48 1.25 -17.75
N SER A 293 -6.81 1.71 -18.96
CA SER A 293 -7.86 1.13 -19.80
C SER A 293 -7.36 0.12 -20.84
N LYS A 294 -6.03 0.02 -21.01
CA LYS A 294 -5.40 -0.84 -22.02
C LYS A 294 -4.83 -2.14 -21.47
N SER A 295 -4.94 -2.36 -20.15
CA SER A 295 -4.48 -3.58 -19.51
C SER A 295 -5.40 -4.74 -19.87
N CYS A 296 -4.82 -5.88 -20.25
CA CYS A 296 -5.56 -7.08 -20.63
C CYS A 296 -5.35 -8.19 -19.60
N ALA A 297 -6.41 -8.94 -19.30
CA ALA A 297 -6.29 -10.18 -18.54
C ALA A 297 -5.50 -11.17 -19.41
N GLN A 298 -4.36 -11.63 -18.91
CA GLN A 298 -3.56 -12.63 -19.63
C GLN A 298 -4.24 -13.98 -19.50
N VAL A 299 -4.65 -14.56 -20.63
CA VAL A 299 -5.26 -15.90 -20.64
C VAL A 299 -4.24 -16.92 -20.17
N SER A 300 -4.64 -17.84 -19.28
CA SER A 300 -3.75 -18.88 -18.78
C SER A 300 -3.22 -19.75 -19.91
N THR A 301 -1.93 -20.06 -19.87
CA THR A 301 -1.27 -20.98 -20.80
C THR A 301 -1.18 -22.40 -20.25
N TYR A 302 -1.65 -22.61 -19.01
CA TYR A 302 -1.61 -23.90 -18.32
C TYR A 302 -2.89 -24.70 -18.59
N LYS A 303 -2.82 -26.02 -18.41
CA LYS A 303 -3.98 -26.91 -18.54
C LYS A 303 -4.87 -26.85 -17.30
N THR A 304 -5.49 -25.70 -17.09
CA THR A 304 -6.23 -25.34 -15.86
C THR A 304 -7.72 -25.61 -15.97
N VAL A 305 -8.22 -25.97 -17.15
CA VAL A 305 -9.63 -26.27 -17.39
C VAL A 305 -9.82 -27.69 -17.90
N SER A 306 -11.02 -28.23 -17.75
CA SER A 306 -11.39 -29.55 -18.28
C SER A 306 -12.69 -29.47 -19.06
N LEU A 307 -12.72 -30.07 -20.25
CA LEU A 307 -13.92 -30.23 -21.07
C LEU A 307 -14.12 -31.72 -21.34
N ASN A 308 -15.28 -32.26 -20.93
CA ASN A 308 -15.60 -33.68 -21.03
C ASN A 308 -14.53 -34.60 -20.39
N GLY A 309 -13.94 -34.15 -19.28
CA GLY A 309 -12.90 -34.90 -18.56
C GLY A 309 -11.48 -34.75 -19.10
N VAL A 310 -11.28 -34.03 -20.21
CA VAL A 310 -9.95 -33.82 -20.80
C VAL A 310 -9.34 -32.49 -20.32
N PRO A 311 -8.20 -32.52 -19.60
CA PRO A 311 -7.49 -31.30 -19.19
C PRO A 311 -6.88 -30.57 -20.39
N MET A 312 -7.09 -29.26 -20.46
CA MET A 312 -6.62 -28.43 -21.57
C MET A 312 -6.45 -26.97 -21.14
N THR A 313 -5.79 -26.18 -21.99
CA THR A 313 -5.69 -24.73 -21.76
C THR A 313 -7.05 -24.05 -22.02
N PRO A 314 -7.33 -22.87 -21.43
CA PRO A 314 -8.55 -22.13 -21.72
C PRO A 314 -8.76 -21.81 -23.20
N THR A 315 -7.68 -21.60 -23.97
CA THR A 315 -7.77 -21.38 -25.43
C THR A 315 -8.17 -22.66 -26.16
N GLN A 316 -7.57 -23.81 -25.81
CA GLN A 316 -7.99 -25.10 -26.37
C GLN A 316 -9.44 -25.45 -26.02
N ALA A 317 -9.87 -25.14 -24.79
CA ALA A 317 -11.26 -25.34 -24.38
C ALA A 317 -12.21 -24.48 -25.21
N TYR A 318 -11.82 -23.23 -25.52
CA TYR A 318 -12.62 -22.34 -26.34
C TYR A 318 -12.84 -22.92 -27.74
N GLU A 319 -11.77 -23.38 -28.37
CA GLU A 319 -11.78 -24.01 -29.70
C GLU A 319 -12.64 -25.29 -29.74
N ALA A 320 -12.51 -26.13 -28.71
CA ALA A 320 -13.26 -27.38 -28.60
C ALA A 320 -14.76 -27.16 -28.30
N ALA A 321 -15.12 -26.07 -27.61
CA ALA A 321 -16.48 -25.76 -27.20
C ALA A 321 -17.28 -24.99 -28.26
N THR A 322 -17.32 -25.48 -29.50
CA THR A 322 -17.96 -24.81 -30.64
C THR A 322 -19.46 -24.57 -30.48
N SER A 323 -20.16 -25.41 -29.71
CA SER A 323 -21.60 -25.28 -29.45
C SER A 323 -21.95 -24.30 -28.32
N LYS A 324 -20.95 -23.84 -27.55
CA LYS A 324 -21.15 -22.86 -26.47
C LYS A 324 -21.11 -21.45 -27.05
N LYS A 325 -22.09 -20.63 -26.68
CA LYS A 325 -22.10 -19.20 -27.03
C LYS A 325 -21.07 -18.44 -26.19
N ASP A 326 -20.55 -17.35 -26.75
CA ASP A 326 -19.73 -16.41 -26.00
C ASP A 326 -20.57 -15.73 -24.91
N SER A 327 -19.93 -15.45 -23.78
CA SER A 327 -20.51 -14.75 -22.64
C SER A 327 -20.85 -13.29 -22.99
N ALA A 328 -20.02 -12.66 -23.82
CA ALA A 328 -20.31 -11.34 -24.37
C ALA A 328 -21.16 -11.49 -25.65
N PRO A 329 -22.23 -10.69 -25.81
CA PRO A 329 -23.01 -10.65 -27.04
C PRO A 329 -22.25 -10.02 -28.21
#